data_AF-A0A6H1ZM81-F1
#
_entry.id   AF-A0A6H1ZM81-F1
#
_cell.length_a   1.000
_cell.length_b   1.000
_cell.length_c   1.000
_cell.angle_alpha   90.00
_cell.angle_beta   90.00
_cell.angle_gamma   90.00
#
_symmetry.space_group_name_H-M   'P 1'
#
loop_
_entity.id
_entity.type
_entity.pdbx_description
1 polymer ?
#
loop_
_entity_poly.entity_id
_entity_poly.type
_entity_poly.pdbx_seq_one_letter_code
_entity_poly.pdbx_strand_id
1 'polypeptide(L)'
;MNETLIKNWNSRVKEGDIIFHLGDFAFKSSKDDIRNILGRLNGQIILIAGNHDSSNNMKSIIKDIRIYYGGKDILLTHRAEEAGPGYYLVLCGHAHDLWRFYRVKFYEFEYDCCNVGVDQWRFMPIKIEEILKEYDKWKKTKEE
;
A
#
# COMPACT_ATOMS: atom_id res chain seq x y z
N MET A 1 -17.15 -10.28 -6.52
CA MET A 1 -15.77 -9.75 -6.33
C MET A 1 -15.68 -8.96 -5.03
N ASN A 2 -16.46 -7.89 -4.86
CA ASN A 2 -16.42 -7.03 -3.65
C ASN A 2 -16.63 -7.82 -2.34
N GLU A 3 -17.59 -8.74 -2.29
CA GLU A 3 -17.83 -9.59 -1.11
C GLU A 3 -16.59 -10.40 -0.68
N THR A 4 -15.85 -10.94 -1.64
CA THR A 4 -14.62 -11.69 -1.37
C THR A 4 -13.54 -10.77 -0.80
N LEU A 5 -13.39 -9.56 -1.36
CA LEU A 5 -12.41 -8.57 -0.87
C LEU A 5 -12.76 -8.08 0.53
N ILE A 6 -14.04 -7.82 0.81
CA ILE A 6 -14.53 -7.44 2.15
C ILE A 6 -14.26 -8.57 3.15
N LYS A 7 -14.56 -9.82 2.78
CA LYS A 7 -14.27 -10.98 3.63
C LYS A 7 -12.78 -11.12 3.91
N ASN A 8 -11.95 -11.00 2.88
CA ASN A 8 -10.49 -11.07 3.00
C ASN A 8 -9.95 -9.95 3.91
N TRP A 9 -10.44 -8.72 3.73
CA TRP A 9 -10.11 -7.58 4.58
C TRP A 9 -10.44 -7.86 6.05
N ASN A 10 -11.70 -8.20 6.35
CA ASN A 10 -12.16 -8.41 7.72
C ASN A 10 -11.56 -9.67 8.38
N SER A 11 -11.02 -10.61 7.60
CA SER A 11 -10.27 -11.75 8.14
C SER A 11 -8.93 -11.33 8.76
N ARG A 12 -8.36 -10.21 8.29
CA ARG A 12 -7.04 -9.71 8.70
C ARG A 12 -7.11 -8.48 9.60
N VAL A 13 -8.13 -7.64 9.40
CA VAL A 13 -8.28 -6.34 10.05
C VAL A 13 -9.37 -6.41 11.12
N LYS A 14 -9.08 -5.88 12.31
CA LYS A 14 -10.00 -5.72 13.43
C LYS A 14 -10.44 -4.27 13.57
N GLU A 15 -11.55 -4.05 14.26
CA GLU A 15 -12.19 -2.73 14.40
C GLU A 15 -11.25 -1.64 14.96
N GLY A 16 -10.32 -2.02 15.83
CA GLY A 16 -9.34 -1.11 16.42
C GLY A 16 -8.04 -0.92 15.63
N ASP A 17 -7.87 -1.60 14.49
CA ASP A 17 -6.65 -1.52 13.70
C ASP A 17 -6.62 -0.24 12.84
N ILE A 18 -5.43 0.31 12.60
CA ILE A 18 -5.21 1.41 11.65
C ILE A 18 -4.66 0.83 10.35
N ILE A 19 -5.30 1.15 9.23
CA ILE A 19 -4.91 0.68 7.90
C ILE A 19 -4.49 1.84 7.02
N PHE A 20 -3.27 1.79 6.51
CA PHE A 20 -2.82 2.69 5.46
C PHE A 20 -3.19 2.12 4.09
N HIS A 21 -4.09 2.79 3.37
CA HIS A 21 -4.47 2.42 2.01
C HIS A 21 -3.71 3.29 1.01
N LEU A 22 -2.87 2.68 0.16
CA LEU A 22 -1.99 3.41 -0.77
C LEU A 22 -2.68 3.77 -2.09
N GLY A 23 -3.82 4.44 -1.99
CA GLY A 23 -4.56 4.97 -3.13
C GLY A 23 -5.36 3.95 -3.93
N ASP A 24 -6.12 4.45 -4.90
CA ASP A 24 -6.98 3.71 -5.83
C ASP A 24 -7.99 2.80 -5.12
N PHE A 25 -8.70 3.36 -4.14
CA PHE A 25 -9.67 2.60 -3.34
C PHE A 25 -10.87 2.12 -4.17
N ALA A 26 -11.34 2.96 -5.11
CA ALA A 26 -12.50 2.67 -5.93
C ALA A 26 -12.29 3.19 -7.35
N PHE A 27 -12.89 2.51 -8.32
CA PHE A 27 -12.87 2.88 -9.74
C PHE A 27 -14.30 2.99 -10.26
N LYS A 28 -14.70 4.19 -10.75
CA LYS A 28 -16.02 4.47 -11.35
C LYS A 28 -17.21 4.05 -10.45
N SER A 29 -17.06 4.18 -9.14
CA SER A 29 -18.11 3.83 -8.16
C SER A 29 -18.88 5.07 -7.72
N SER A 30 -20.17 4.91 -7.40
CA SER A 30 -20.96 6.00 -6.83
C SER A 30 -20.52 6.30 -5.39
N LYS A 31 -20.85 7.50 -4.87
CA LYS A 31 -20.58 7.84 -3.46
C LYS A 31 -21.27 6.86 -2.50
N ASP A 32 -22.45 6.37 -2.85
CA ASP A 32 -23.22 5.49 -1.99
C ASP A 32 -22.64 4.07 -2.00
N ASP A 33 -22.13 3.60 -3.14
CA ASP A 33 -21.39 2.34 -3.21
C ASP A 33 -20.13 2.39 -2.34
N ILE A 34 -19.36 3.48 -2.43
CA ILE A 34 -18.15 3.69 -1.64
C ILE A 34 -18.48 3.70 -0.14
N ARG A 35 -19.51 4.45 0.27
CA ARG A 35 -19.95 4.49 1.68
C ARG A 35 -20.42 3.12 2.18
N ASN A 36 -21.18 2.39 1.36
CA ASN A 36 -21.65 1.06 1.70
C ASN A 36 -20.48 0.09 1.90
N ILE A 37 -19.47 0.13 1.02
CA ILE A 37 -18.26 -0.69 1.18
C ILE A 37 -17.50 -0.28 2.43
N LEU A 38 -17.21 1.02 2.61
CA LEU A 38 -16.45 1.53 3.77
C LEU A 38 -17.11 1.15 5.11
N GLY A 39 -18.45 1.20 5.20
CA GLY A 39 -19.20 0.81 6.41
C GLY A 39 -19.13 -0.69 6.74
N ARG A 40 -18.52 -1.50 5.87
CA ARG A 40 -18.38 -2.96 6.03
C ARG A 40 -16.93 -3.40 6.21
N LEU A 41 -15.98 -2.48 6.12
CA LEU A 41 -14.56 -2.76 6.32
C LEU A 41 -14.19 -2.45 7.76
N ASN A 42 -13.60 -3.42 8.45
CA ASN A 42 -13.06 -3.22 9.79
C ASN A 42 -11.87 -2.25 9.75
N GLY A 43 -11.68 -1.50 10.84
CA GLY A 43 -10.51 -0.68 11.08
C GLY A 43 -10.61 0.75 10.56
N GLN A 44 -9.68 1.58 10.98
CA GLN A 44 -9.60 3.00 10.63
C GLN A 44 -8.71 3.18 9.41
N ILE A 45 -9.30 3.60 8.29
CA ILE A 45 -8.59 3.74 7.02
C ILE A 45 -7.97 5.14 6.90
N ILE A 46 -6.65 5.19 6.81
CA ILE A 46 -5.89 6.35 6.39
C ILE A 46 -5.58 6.18 4.90
N LEU A 47 -6.29 6.95 4.07
CA LEU A 47 -6.11 6.92 2.62
C LEU A 47 -4.97 7.85 2.20
N ILE A 48 -3.97 7.30 1.51
CA ILE A 48 -2.99 8.06 0.73
C ILE A 48 -3.54 8.21 -0.69
N ALA A 49 -3.41 9.40 -1.28
CA ALA A 49 -4.05 9.75 -2.54
C ALA A 49 -3.52 8.93 -3.72
N GLY A 50 -4.40 8.18 -4.37
CA GLY A 50 -4.15 7.53 -5.66
C GLY A 50 -4.42 8.45 -6.85
N ASN A 51 -3.93 8.06 -8.03
CA ASN A 51 -4.15 8.82 -9.26
C ASN A 51 -5.63 8.79 -9.70
N HIS A 52 -6.35 7.69 -9.43
CA HIS A 52 -7.75 7.55 -9.80
C HIS A 52 -8.74 8.03 -8.74
N ASP A 53 -8.29 8.23 -7.50
CA ASP A 53 -9.16 8.63 -6.36
C ASP A 53 -9.78 10.03 -6.53
N SER A 54 -9.06 10.94 -7.19
CA SER A 54 -9.51 12.33 -7.45
C SER A 54 -10.82 12.39 -8.24
N SER A 55 -11.07 11.40 -9.10
CA SER A 55 -12.26 11.29 -9.94
C SER A 55 -13.48 10.70 -9.21
N ASN A 56 -13.27 10.00 -8.10
CA ASN A 56 -14.30 9.20 -7.42
C ASN A 56 -14.76 9.79 -6.08
N ASN A 57 -14.52 11.10 -5.85
CA ASN A 57 -14.81 11.81 -4.59
C ASN A 57 -14.07 11.28 -3.35
N MET A 58 -13.12 10.36 -3.51
CA MET A 58 -12.18 9.93 -2.48
C MET A 58 -11.01 10.91 -2.43
N LYS A 59 -11.28 12.16 -2.01
CA LYS A 59 -10.25 13.20 -1.97
C LYS A 59 -9.44 13.06 -0.68
N SER A 60 -8.35 12.28 -0.74
CA SER A 60 -7.29 12.43 0.24
C SER A 60 -6.37 13.58 -0.15
N ILE A 61 -5.98 14.39 0.84
CA ILE A 61 -4.92 15.40 0.68
C ILE A 61 -3.53 14.84 1.04
N ILE A 62 -3.50 13.63 1.61
CA ILE A 62 -2.27 12.97 2.04
C ILE A 62 -1.64 12.33 0.81
N LYS A 63 -0.48 12.85 0.39
CA LYS A 63 0.26 12.32 -0.77
C LYS A 63 1.20 11.18 -0.40
N ASP A 64 1.76 11.26 0.80
CA ASP A 64 2.68 10.29 1.35
C ASP A 64 2.65 10.35 2.88
N ILE A 65 3.11 9.27 3.51
CA ILE A 65 3.33 9.20 4.96
C ILE A 65 4.69 8.55 5.19
N ARG A 66 5.53 9.20 6.00
CA ARG A 66 6.73 8.57 6.56
C ARG A 66 6.41 7.99 7.93
N ILE A 67 6.75 6.73 8.13
CA ILE A 67 6.70 6.07 9.43
C ILE A 67 8.09 5.59 9.85
N TYR A 68 8.33 5.56 11.15
CA TYR A 68 9.52 4.96 11.74
C TYR A 68 9.11 3.71 12.52
N TYR A 69 9.54 2.54 12.07
CA TYR A 69 9.14 1.26 12.65
C TYR A 69 10.33 0.32 12.78
N GLY A 70 10.57 -0.19 14.00
CA GLY A 70 11.65 -1.14 14.26
C GLY A 70 13.04 -0.65 13.84
N GLY A 71 13.31 0.65 14.01
CA GLY A 71 14.58 1.27 13.63
C GLY A 71 14.69 1.69 12.16
N LYS A 72 13.63 1.52 11.36
CA LYS A 72 13.63 1.68 9.90
C LYS A 72 12.71 2.83 9.48
N ASP A 73 13.23 3.70 8.63
CA ASP A 73 12.45 4.73 7.94
C ASP A 73 11.73 4.14 6.72
N ILE A 74 10.41 4.19 6.73
CA ILE A 74 9.57 3.60 5.68
C ILE A 74 8.66 4.68 5.12
N LEU A 75 8.69 4.86 3.80
CA LEU A 75 7.78 5.77 3.11
C LEU A 75 6.60 5.00 2.55
N LEU A 76 5.39 5.53 2.74
CA LEU A 76 4.16 5.04 2.16
C LEU A 76 3.70 6.07 1.13
N THR A 77 3.65 5.69 -0.14
CA THR A 77 3.20 6.56 -1.24
C THR A 77 2.40 5.74 -2.25
N HIS A 78 1.56 6.36 -3.06
CA HIS A 78 0.87 5.63 -4.12
C HIS A 78 1.83 5.23 -5.26
N ARG A 79 2.78 6.11 -5.62
CA ARG A 79 3.68 5.95 -6.76
C ARG A 79 5.13 5.83 -6.31
N ALA A 80 5.78 4.72 -6.64
CA ALA A 80 7.16 4.43 -6.22
C ALA A 80 8.15 5.52 -6.67
N GLU A 81 7.96 6.03 -7.88
CA GLU A 81 8.78 7.05 -8.51
C GLU A 81 8.73 8.42 -7.82
N GLU A 82 7.72 8.67 -6.98
CA GLU A 82 7.55 9.93 -6.24
C GLU A 82 8.30 9.92 -4.89
N ALA A 83 8.86 8.77 -4.46
CA ALA A 83 9.47 8.62 -3.14
C ALA A 83 10.81 9.34 -3.00
N GLY A 84 11.69 9.21 -4.00
CA GLY A 84 13.09 9.58 -3.88
C GLY A 84 13.90 8.69 -2.93
N PRO A 85 15.22 8.92 -2.81
CA PRO A 85 16.11 8.11 -1.98
C PRO A 85 16.02 8.47 -0.48
N GLY A 86 16.66 7.66 0.37
CA GLY A 86 16.85 7.95 1.80
C GLY A 86 15.94 7.17 2.75
N TYR A 87 15.11 6.27 2.23
CA TYR A 87 14.27 5.38 3.03
C TYR A 87 14.86 3.96 3.06
N TYR A 88 14.62 3.26 4.16
CA TYR A 88 14.97 1.83 4.25
C TYR A 88 14.14 0.99 3.28
N LEU A 89 12.86 1.34 3.12
CA LEU A 89 11.94 0.71 2.17
C LEU A 89 10.81 1.70 1.79
N VAL A 90 10.44 1.70 0.52
CA VAL A 90 9.26 2.43 0.02
C VAL A 90 8.13 1.42 -0.18
N LEU A 91 6.97 1.65 0.44
CA LEU A 91 5.74 0.92 0.17
C LEU A 91 4.94 1.68 -0.88
N CYS A 92 4.54 1.01 -1.95
CA CYS A 92 3.82 1.61 -3.05
C CYS A 92 2.63 0.77 -3.53
N GLY A 93 1.61 1.46 -4.05
CA GLY A 93 0.58 0.86 -4.88
C GLY A 93 0.94 1.02 -6.36
N HIS A 94 -0.08 1.24 -7.20
CA HIS A 94 -0.04 1.62 -8.62
C HIS A 94 0.67 0.66 -9.61
N ALA A 95 1.73 -0.02 -9.17
CA ALA A 95 2.43 -1.02 -9.92
C ALA A 95 1.50 -2.24 -10.15
N HIS A 96 0.75 -2.21 -11.24
CA HIS A 96 0.08 -3.40 -11.79
C HIS A 96 1.08 -4.39 -12.41
N ASP A 97 2.38 -4.10 -12.29
CA ASP A 97 3.47 -4.98 -12.66
C ASP A 97 3.61 -6.14 -11.66
N LEU A 98 3.98 -7.31 -12.18
CA LEU A 98 4.05 -8.59 -11.46
C LEU A 98 5.17 -8.68 -10.40
N TRP A 99 5.72 -7.57 -9.91
CA TRP A 99 6.78 -7.58 -8.91
C TRP A 99 6.23 -7.26 -7.52
N ARG A 100 6.71 -8.02 -6.54
CA ARG A 100 6.48 -7.74 -5.12
C ARG A 100 7.51 -6.78 -4.54
N PHE A 101 8.78 -6.98 -4.92
CA PHE A 101 9.89 -6.12 -4.55
C PHE A 101 10.70 -5.76 -5.78
N TYR A 102 11.11 -4.49 -5.86
CA TYR A 102 11.87 -3.97 -6.98
C TYR A 102 12.82 -2.88 -6.51
N ARG A 103 14.04 -2.87 -7.05
CA ARG A 103 15.01 -1.80 -6.83
C ARG A 103 14.86 -0.76 -7.93
N VAL A 104 14.41 0.44 -7.56
CA VAL A 104 14.34 1.57 -8.48
C VAL A 104 15.72 2.21 -8.57
N LYS A 105 16.16 2.51 -9.81
CA LYS A 105 17.35 3.30 -10.09
C LYS A 105 16.93 4.67 -10.59
N PHE A 106 17.32 5.72 -9.87
CA PHE A 106 17.01 7.11 -10.20
C PHE A 106 18.29 7.95 -10.14
N TYR A 107 18.85 8.25 -11.32
CA TYR A 107 20.18 8.85 -11.45
C TYR A 107 21.24 8.06 -10.67
N GLU A 108 21.95 8.71 -9.74
CA GLU A 108 22.99 8.14 -8.89
C GLU A 108 22.45 7.40 -7.66
N PHE A 109 21.13 7.33 -7.51
CA PHE A 109 20.49 6.74 -6.34
C PHE A 109 19.77 5.45 -6.66
N GLU A 110 19.83 4.51 -5.72
CA GLU A 110 19.02 3.30 -5.72
C GLU A 110 18.20 3.25 -4.44
N TYR A 111 16.94 2.82 -4.55
CA TYR A 111 16.08 2.57 -3.41
C TYR A 111 15.16 1.39 -3.68
N ASP A 112 14.82 0.69 -2.61
CA ASP A 112 14.02 -0.53 -2.67
C ASP A 112 12.54 -0.24 -2.41
N CYS A 113 11.71 -0.78 -3.27
CA CYS A 113 10.26 -0.63 -3.23
C CYS A 113 9.58 -1.98 -2.99
N CYS A 114 8.47 -1.94 -2.26
CA CYS A 114 7.56 -3.05 -2.04
C CYS A 114 6.18 -2.67 -2.56
N ASN A 115 5.70 -3.42 -3.54
CA ASN A 115 4.34 -3.29 -4.04
C ASN A 115 3.36 -3.92 -3.03
N VAL A 116 2.49 -3.09 -2.44
CA VAL A 116 1.43 -3.54 -1.51
C VAL A 116 0.07 -3.70 -2.20
N GLY A 117 0.05 -3.66 -3.54
CA GLY A 117 -1.10 -4.03 -4.36
C GLY A 117 -1.67 -5.38 -3.93
N VAL A 118 -3.00 -5.44 -3.85
CA VAL A 118 -3.72 -6.61 -3.30
C VAL A 118 -3.40 -7.91 -4.06
N ASP A 119 -3.09 -7.81 -5.35
CA ASP A 119 -2.65 -8.89 -6.23
C ASP A 119 -1.33 -9.53 -5.79
N GLN A 120 -0.43 -8.76 -5.16
CA GLN A 120 0.83 -9.27 -4.61
C GLN A 120 0.65 -10.02 -3.29
N TRP A 121 -0.49 -9.83 -2.61
CA TRP A 121 -0.72 -10.29 -1.23
C TRP A 121 -2.01 -11.10 -1.08
N ARG A 122 -2.34 -11.91 -2.09
CA ARG A 122 -3.50 -12.84 -2.08
C ARG A 122 -4.84 -12.14 -1.83
N PHE A 123 -4.96 -10.91 -2.31
CA PHE A 123 -6.13 -10.07 -2.16
C PHE A 123 -6.50 -9.78 -0.70
N MET A 124 -5.50 -9.59 0.16
CA MET A 124 -5.65 -9.36 1.60
C MET A 124 -4.77 -8.19 2.07
N PRO A 125 -5.21 -7.44 3.10
CA PRO A 125 -4.33 -6.52 3.83
C PRO A 125 -3.16 -7.27 4.48
N ILE A 126 -1.98 -6.65 4.44
CA ILE A 126 -0.72 -7.23 4.90
C ILE A 126 -0.16 -6.40 6.07
N LYS A 127 0.41 -7.06 7.07
CA LYS A 127 1.05 -6.36 8.20
C LYS A 127 2.47 -5.94 7.84
N ILE A 128 2.93 -4.84 8.43
CA ILE A 128 4.28 -4.32 8.20
C ILE A 128 5.37 -5.33 8.58
N GLU A 129 5.16 -6.12 9.63
CA GLU A 129 6.11 -7.16 10.06
C GLU A 129 6.27 -8.26 9.01
N GLU A 130 5.18 -8.62 8.33
CA GLU A 130 5.20 -9.62 7.26
C GLU A 130 5.89 -9.06 6.02
N ILE A 131 5.64 -7.80 5.67
CA ILE A 131 6.36 -7.11 4.58
C ILE A 131 7.87 -7.13 4.84
N LEU A 132 8.29 -6.67 6.02
CA LEU A 132 9.72 -6.57 6.36
C LEU A 132 10.40 -7.95 6.37
N LYS A 133 9.71 -8.97 6.86
CA LYS A 133 10.23 -10.35 6.82
C LYS A 133 10.44 -10.87 5.40
N GLU A 134 9.49 -10.61 4.49
CA GLU A 134 9.64 -11.01 3.08
C GLU A 134 10.69 -10.17 2.35
N TYR A 135 10.81 -8.88 2.70
CA TYR A 135 11.83 -7.99 2.17
C TYR A 135 13.24 -8.44 2.56
N ASP A 136 13.46 -8.80 3.83
CA ASP A 136 14.75 -9.32 4.30
C ASP A 136 15.19 -10.59 3.55
N LYS A 137 14.24 -11.45 3.15
CA LYS A 137 14.53 -12.62 2.31
C LYS A 137 14.93 -12.19 0.91
N TRP A 138 14.14 -11.30 0.29
CA TRP A 138 14.42 -10.81 -1.06
C TRP A 138 15.79 -10.12 -1.13
N LYS A 139 16.14 -9.30 -0.14
CA LYS A 139 17.41 -8.59 -0.10
C LYS A 139 18.62 -9.55 -0.10
N LYS A 140 18.54 -10.64 0.68
CA LYS A 140 19.59 -11.68 0.69
C LYS A 140 19.80 -12.31 -0.69
N THR A 141 18.72 -12.54 -1.45
CA THR A 141 18.83 -13.10 -2.82
C THR A 141 19.42 -12.14 -3.86
N LYS A 142 19.63 -10.87 -3.50
CA LYS A 142 20.24 -9.85 -4.37
C LYS A 142 21.68 -9.53 -4.01
N GLU A 143 22.14 -9.98 -2.85
CA GLU A 143 23.51 -9.81 -2.36
C GLU A 143 24.40 -11.03 -2.69
N GLU A 144 23.80 -12.13 -3.16
CA GLU A 144 24.44 -13.30 -3.78
C GLU A 144 24.61 -13.11 -5.30
#